data_AF-G7E1P6-F1
#
_entry.id   AF-G7E1P6-F1
#
_cell.length_a   1.000
_cell.length_b   1.000
_cell.length_c   1.000
_cell.angle_alpha   90.00
_cell.angle_beta   90.00
_cell.angle_gamma   90.00
#
_symmetry.space_group_name_H-M   'P 1'
#
loop_
_entity.id
_entity.type
_entity.pdbx_description
1 polymer ?
#
loop_
_entity_poly.entity_id
_entity_poly.type
_entity_poly.pdbx_seq_one_letter_code
_entity_poly.pdbx_strand_id
1 'polypeptide(L)'
;MAPKAKVVKEVENISLGPQVKEGELVFGVAHIFASFNDTFVHITDLSGKETISRVTGGMKVKADRDESSPYAAMLAAADAAARCKEIGITALHIKLRATGGVGTKTPGPGAQSALRALARAGMRIGRIEDVTPVPTDSTRRKVRTLRLLAVHNPDDTLRLTGWSSRSSFVDSRAQWGRVTYRLAQGRRKGDGVSTLSALSGVLRSMHVSMQ
;
A
#
# COMPACT_ATOMS: atom_id res chain seq x y z
N MET A 1 -19.19 -36.25 35.53
CA MET A 1 -19.11 -34.76 35.43
C MET A 1 -20.04 -34.33 34.31
N ALA A 2 -21.20 -33.75 34.62
CA ALA A 2 -22.18 -33.37 33.60
C ALA A 2 -21.63 -32.23 32.72
N PRO A 3 -21.88 -32.22 31.39
CA PRO A 3 -21.43 -31.13 30.54
C PRO A 3 -22.21 -29.87 30.93
N LYS A 4 -21.49 -28.82 31.35
CA LYS A 4 -22.09 -27.51 31.61
C LYS A 4 -22.73 -27.02 30.31
N ALA A 5 -24.05 -26.86 30.31
CA ALA A 5 -24.78 -26.26 29.21
C ALA A 5 -24.16 -24.89 28.90
N LYS A 6 -23.68 -24.71 27.66
CA LYS A 6 -23.29 -23.39 27.16
C LYS A 6 -24.55 -22.54 27.14
N VAL A 7 -24.64 -21.59 28.05
CA VAL A 7 -25.63 -20.50 28.00
C VAL A 7 -25.34 -19.72 26.73
N VAL A 8 -26.11 -19.99 25.68
CA VAL A 8 -26.10 -19.18 24.45
C VAL A 8 -26.76 -17.86 24.84
N LYS A 9 -25.94 -16.84 25.10
CA LYS A 9 -26.46 -15.48 25.24
C LYS A 9 -26.97 -15.06 23.87
N GLU A 10 -28.27 -14.84 23.75
CA GLU A 10 -28.84 -14.17 22.59
C GLU A 10 -28.23 -12.77 22.54
N VAL A 11 -27.39 -12.53 21.53
CA VAL A 11 -26.87 -11.19 21.26
C VAL A 11 -28.01 -10.46 20.58
N GLU A 12 -28.77 -9.69 21.35
CA GLU A 12 -29.75 -8.77 20.79
C GLU A 12 -29.04 -7.88 19.76
N ASN A 13 -29.55 -7.91 18.53
CA ASN A 13 -28.98 -7.15 17.42
C ASN A 13 -29.42 -5.69 17.57
N ILE A 14 -28.74 -4.95 18.45
CA ILE A 14 -29.00 -3.53 18.69
C ILE A 14 -28.65 -2.78 17.40
N SER A 15 -29.66 -2.41 16.60
CA SER A 15 -29.44 -1.62 15.39
C SER A 15 -29.21 -0.16 15.78
N LEU A 16 -27.96 0.29 15.69
CA LEU A 16 -27.57 1.70 15.91
C LEU A 16 -27.80 2.58 14.67
N GLY A 17 -28.39 2.02 13.61
CA GLY A 17 -28.60 2.69 12.34
C GLY A 17 -29.76 3.68 12.34
N PRO A 18 -29.82 4.56 11.32
CA PRO A 18 -30.93 5.48 11.14
C PRO A 18 -32.25 4.71 10.96
N GLN A 19 -33.32 5.20 11.57
CA GLN A 19 -34.67 4.67 11.37
C GLN A 19 -35.22 5.21 10.05
N VAL A 20 -35.19 4.38 9.01
CA VAL A 20 -35.64 4.72 7.66
C VAL A 20 -36.85 3.89 7.29
N LYS A 21 -37.75 4.47 6.49
CA LYS A 21 -38.90 3.74 5.94
C LYS A 21 -38.43 2.73 4.90
N GLU A 22 -39.21 1.67 4.72
CA GLU A 22 -38.94 0.66 3.70
C GLU A 22 -38.88 1.31 2.31
N GLY A 23 -37.76 1.09 1.61
CA GLY A 23 -37.51 1.63 0.26
C GLY A 23 -36.66 2.91 0.21
N GLU A 24 -36.43 3.57 1.35
CA GLU A 24 -35.54 4.73 1.42
C GLU A 24 -34.06 4.31 1.52
N LEU A 25 -33.20 5.07 0.85
CA LEU A 25 -31.76 4.79 0.81
C LEU A 25 -30.98 5.72 1.72
N VAL A 26 -30.15 5.12 2.56
CA VAL A 26 -29.18 5.84 3.37
C VAL A 26 -27.88 5.90 2.59
N PHE A 27 -27.50 7.11 2.21
CA PHE A 27 -26.31 7.36 1.42
C PHE A 27 -25.09 7.59 2.32
N GLY A 28 -24.01 6.87 2.03
CA GLY A 28 -22.65 7.21 2.46
C GLY A 28 -21.77 7.60 1.28
N VAL A 29 -20.51 7.93 1.57
CA VAL A 29 -19.49 8.21 0.55
C VAL A 29 -18.34 7.22 0.68
N ALA A 30 -18.08 6.47 -0.38
CA ALA A 30 -16.94 5.59 -0.52
C ALA A 30 -15.79 6.31 -1.21
N HIS A 31 -14.80 6.70 -0.42
CA HIS A 31 -13.50 7.18 -0.87
C HIS A 31 -12.61 5.98 -1.21
N ILE A 32 -12.47 5.71 -2.51
CA ILE A 32 -11.60 4.65 -3.02
C ILE A 32 -10.27 5.28 -3.44
N PHE A 33 -9.23 5.10 -2.63
CA PHE A 33 -7.89 5.53 -3.01
C PHE A 33 -7.14 4.34 -3.61
N ALA A 34 -6.86 4.41 -4.91
CA ALA A 34 -6.18 3.35 -5.65
C ALA A 34 -4.82 3.84 -6.13
N SER A 35 -3.77 3.41 -5.44
CA SER A 35 -2.38 3.63 -5.85
C SER A 35 -1.80 2.35 -6.47
N PHE A 36 -0.57 2.43 -6.96
CA PHE A 36 0.15 1.26 -7.47
C PHE A 36 0.71 0.36 -6.35
N ASN A 37 0.77 0.86 -5.12
CA ASN A 37 1.35 0.12 -3.99
C ASN A 37 0.27 -0.45 -3.07
N ASP A 38 -0.82 0.29 -2.86
CA ASP A 38 -1.93 -0.15 -2.01
C ASP A 38 -3.27 0.45 -2.47
N THR A 39 -4.36 -0.15 -2.00
CA THR A 39 -5.74 0.24 -2.26
C THR A 39 -6.48 0.45 -0.94
N PHE A 40 -7.20 1.56 -0.82
CA PHE A 40 -7.93 1.92 0.38
C PHE A 40 -9.41 2.04 0.03
N VAL A 41 -10.24 1.37 0.82
CA VAL A 41 -11.69 1.52 0.81
C VAL A 41 -12.07 2.20 2.10
N HIS A 42 -12.46 3.47 2.00
CA HIS A 42 -12.82 4.29 3.13
C HIS A 42 -14.24 4.80 2.95
N ILE A 43 -15.15 4.37 3.82
CA ILE A 43 -16.56 4.75 3.78
C ILE A 43 -16.82 5.73 4.91
N THR A 44 -17.40 6.87 4.55
CA THR A 44 -17.74 7.97 5.45
C THR A 44 -19.21 8.33 5.31
N ASP A 45 -19.65 9.24 6.17
CA ASP A 45 -20.89 9.98 6.02
C ASP A 45 -20.83 10.94 4.81
N LEU A 46 -21.93 11.64 4.53
CA LEU A 46 -22.04 12.61 3.43
C LEU A 46 -21.12 13.82 3.61
N SER A 47 -20.86 14.25 4.85
CA SER A 47 -19.94 15.36 5.12
C SER A 47 -18.48 14.97 4.91
N GLY A 48 -18.17 13.68 5.00
CA GLY A 48 -16.82 13.13 4.89
C GLY A 48 -15.98 13.31 6.16
N LYS A 49 -16.60 13.72 7.28
CA LYS A 49 -15.91 13.92 8.57
C LYS A 49 -15.90 12.66 9.41
N GLU A 50 -17.01 11.94 9.45
CA GLU A 50 -17.15 10.75 10.29
C GLU A 50 -16.91 9.48 9.47
N THR A 51 -16.03 8.63 10.00
CA THR A 51 -15.58 7.43 9.32
C THR A 51 -16.35 6.22 9.83
N ILE A 52 -16.99 5.49 8.92
CA ILE A 52 -17.81 4.32 9.23
C ILE A 52 -16.96 3.07 9.13
N SER A 53 -16.24 2.93 8.02
CA SER A 53 -15.29 1.84 7.84
C SER A 53 -14.08 2.28 7.05
N ARG A 54 -12.90 1.81 7.49
CA ARG A 54 -11.65 1.99 6.77
C ARG A 54 -10.95 0.65 6.69
N VAL A 55 -10.74 0.17 5.47
CA VAL A 55 -10.07 -1.10 5.19
C VAL A 55 -9.11 -0.88 4.02
N THR A 56 -7.91 -1.43 4.11
CA THR A 56 -6.92 -1.38 3.03
C THR A 56 -6.65 -2.78 2.48
N GLY A 57 -6.08 -2.85 1.27
CA GLY A 57 -5.64 -4.10 0.67
C GLY A 57 -4.57 -4.79 1.53
N GLY A 58 -3.61 -4.01 2.06
CA GLY A 58 -2.59 -4.52 2.98
C GLY A 58 -3.11 -5.08 4.31
N MET A 59 -4.31 -4.71 4.76
CA MET A 59 -4.92 -5.36 5.93
C MET A 59 -5.40 -6.79 5.64
N LYS A 60 -5.64 -7.13 4.38
CA LYS A 60 -6.19 -8.43 3.96
C LYS A 60 -5.12 -9.40 3.46
N VAL A 61 -4.00 -8.87 2.98
CA VAL A 61 -2.92 -9.65 2.40
C VAL A 61 -1.64 -9.41 3.19
N LYS A 62 -0.91 -10.49 3.49
CA LYS A 62 0.35 -10.41 4.27
C LYS A 62 1.59 -10.09 3.43
N ALA A 63 1.45 -10.13 2.10
CA ALA A 63 2.55 -9.93 1.18
C ALA A 63 2.54 -8.49 0.65
N ASP A 64 3.61 -7.73 0.93
CA ASP A 64 3.75 -6.32 0.60
C ASP A 64 3.57 -6.02 -0.91
N ARG A 65 3.94 -6.96 -1.77
CA ARG A 65 3.81 -6.80 -3.23
C ARG A 65 2.35 -6.88 -3.72
N ASP A 66 1.49 -7.54 -2.95
CA ASP A 66 0.13 -7.92 -3.34
C ASP A 66 -0.92 -7.00 -2.69
N GLU A 67 -0.49 -5.94 -1.98
CA GLU A 67 -1.37 -4.95 -1.33
C GLU A 67 -2.22 -4.14 -2.34
N SER A 68 -1.66 -3.81 -3.50
CA SER A 68 -2.39 -3.15 -4.60
C SER A 68 -3.17 -4.10 -5.49
N SER A 69 -3.05 -5.42 -5.26
CA SER A 69 -3.64 -6.42 -6.15
C SER A 69 -5.17 -6.28 -6.21
N PRO A 70 -5.78 -6.59 -7.36
CA PRO A 70 -7.23 -6.56 -7.51
C PRO A 70 -7.95 -7.51 -6.51
N TYR A 71 -7.28 -8.60 -6.14
CA TYR A 71 -7.79 -9.55 -5.15
C TYR A 71 -7.85 -8.94 -3.75
N ALA A 72 -6.78 -8.28 -3.31
CA ALA A 72 -6.75 -7.58 -2.02
C ALA A 72 -7.84 -6.51 -1.93
N ALA A 73 -8.00 -5.71 -2.99
CA ALA A 73 -9.02 -4.66 -3.08
C ALA A 73 -10.45 -5.21 -2.99
N MET A 74 -10.71 -6.37 -3.60
CA MET A 74 -12.01 -7.04 -3.54
C MET A 74 -12.35 -7.49 -2.11
N LEU A 75 -11.40 -8.10 -1.40
CA LEU A 75 -11.60 -8.52 -0.01
C LEU A 75 -11.82 -7.32 0.92
N ALA A 76 -11.04 -6.25 0.73
CA ALA A 76 -11.17 -5.03 1.52
C ALA A 76 -12.56 -4.38 1.33
N ALA A 77 -13.05 -4.33 0.10
CA ALA A 77 -14.36 -3.78 -0.23
C ALA A 77 -15.52 -4.61 0.34
N ALA A 78 -15.42 -5.95 0.30
CA ALA A 78 -16.43 -6.83 0.87
C ALA A 78 -16.57 -6.63 2.39
N ASP A 79 -15.44 -6.53 3.09
CA ASP A 79 -15.44 -6.32 4.55
C ASP A 79 -15.93 -4.92 4.95
N ALA A 80 -15.58 -3.90 4.16
CA ALA A 80 -16.10 -2.55 4.36
C ALA A 80 -17.63 -2.51 4.16
N ALA A 81 -18.15 -3.20 3.14
CA ALA A 81 -19.59 -3.29 2.88
C ALA A 81 -20.34 -4.06 3.99
N ALA A 82 -19.75 -5.13 4.53
CA ALA A 82 -20.36 -5.86 5.65
C ALA A 82 -20.60 -4.95 6.87
N ARG A 83 -19.58 -4.17 7.27
CA ARG A 83 -19.70 -3.19 8.37
C ARG A 83 -20.73 -2.10 8.07
N CYS A 84 -20.83 -1.66 6.82
CA CYS A 84 -21.82 -0.65 6.43
C CYS A 84 -23.25 -1.18 6.55
N LYS A 85 -23.49 -2.46 6.28
CA LYS A 85 -24.79 -3.10 6.45
C LYS A 85 -25.20 -3.22 7.91
N GLU A 86 -24.26 -3.54 8.79
CA GLU A 86 -24.50 -3.58 10.25
C GLU A 86 -24.98 -2.22 10.78
N ILE A 87 -24.45 -1.13 10.21
CA ILE A 87 -24.79 0.26 10.57
C ILE A 87 -26.06 0.75 9.85
N GLY A 88 -26.53 0.07 8.80
CA GLY A 88 -27.76 0.43 8.07
C GLY A 88 -27.55 1.36 6.86
N ILE A 89 -26.34 1.44 6.31
CA ILE A 89 -26.08 2.16 5.06
C ILE A 89 -26.43 1.25 3.88
N THR A 90 -27.23 1.75 2.95
CA THR A 90 -27.74 0.95 1.82
C THR A 90 -27.20 1.42 0.47
N ALA A 91 -26.77 2.68 0.36
CA ALA A 91 -26.25 3.27 -0.86
C ALA A 91 -24.93 4.02 -0.65
N LEU A 92 -24.08 4.09 -1.67
CA LEU A 92 -22.78 4.75 -1.62
C LEU A 92 -22.56 5.64 -2.86
N HIS A 93 -22.18 6.89 -2.62
CA HIS A 93 -21.50 7.72 -3.62
C HIS A 93 -20.04 7.31 -3.70
N ILE A 94 -19.49 7.18 -4.90
CA ILE A 94 -18.10 6.75 -5.08
C ILE A 94 -17.26 7.98 -5.45
N LYS A 95 -16.21 8.21 -4.66
CA LYS A 95 -15.14 9.16 -4.97
C LYS A 95 -13.87 8.37 -5.22
N LEU A 96 -13.52 8.20 -6.49
CA LEU A 96 -12.30 7.52 -6.92
C LEU A 96 -11.13 8.50 -6.85
N ARG A 97 -9.99 8.06 -6.30
CA ARG A 97 -8.79 8.88 -6.15
C ARG A 97 -7.55 8.10 -6.54
N ALA A 98 -6.78 8.60 -7.50
CA ALA A 98 -5.40 8.18 -7.74
C ALA A 98 -4.41 9.01 -6.90
N THR A 99 -3.12 8.69 -6.96
CA THR A 99 -2.08 9.44 -6.22
C THR A 99 -2.09 10.94 -6.54
N GLY A 100 -2.19 11.29 -7.83
CA GLY A 100 -2.31 12.66 -8.32
C GLY A 100 -1.16 13.59 -7.89
N GLY A 101 -1.39 14.90 -7.98
CA GLY A 101 -0.37 15.92 -7.74
C GLY A 101 0.77 15.81 -8.75
N VAL A 102 2.01 15.70 -8.25
CA VAL A 102 3.21 15.39 -9.04
C VAL A 102 3.36 13.89 -9.40
N GLY A 103 2.51 13.05 -8.81
CA GLY A 103 2.47 11.61 -9.01
C GLY A 103 1.71 11.19 -10.26
N THR A 104 1.33 9.92 -10.32
CA THR A 104 0.50 9.37 -11.39
C THR A 104 -0.97 9.74 -11.15
N LYS A 105 -1.62 10.27 -12.20
CA LYS A 105 -3.06 10.57 -12.21
C LYS A 105 -3.91 9.36 -12.58
N THR A 106 -3.30 8.32 -13.15
CA THR A 106 -3.98 7.07 -13.46
C THR A 106 -4.24 6.27 -12.17
N PRO A 107 -5.48 5.82 -11.93
CA PRO A 107 -5.78 4.99 -10.77
C PRO A 107 -5.07 3.63 -10.86
N GLY A 108 -4.73 3.08 -9.69
CA GLY A 108 -4.09 1.77 -9.57
C GLY A 108 -5.01 0.59 -9.92
N PRO A 109 -4.45 -0.62 -10.03
CA PRO A 109 -5.16 -1.81 -10.50
C PRO A 109 -6.35 -2.25 -9.63
N GLY A 110 -6.34 -1.93 -8.33
CA GLY A 110 -7.45 -2.27 -7.44
C GLY A 110 -8.68 -1.36 -7.53
N ALA A 111 -8.64 -0.25 -8.27
CA ALA A 111 -9.75 0.70 -8.39
C ALA A 111 -11.04 0.04 -8.90
N GLN A 112 -10.95 -0.61 -10.07
CA GLN A 112 -12.09 -1.24 -10.73
C GLN A 112 -12.61 -2.43 -9.93
N SER A 113 -11.69 -3.19 -9.30
CA SER A 113 -12.02 -4.37 -8.52
C SER A 113 -12.78 -4.01 -7.23
N ALA A 114 -12.35 -2.97 -6.51
CA ALA A 114 -13.04 -2.48 -5.32
C ALA A 114 -14.46 -2.00 -5.65
N LEU A 115 -14.63 -1.19 -6.71
CA LEU A 115 -15.94 -0.70 -7.15
C LEU A 115 -16.89 -1.86 -7.49
N ARG A 116 -16.40 -2.84 -8.25
CA ARG A 116 -17.19 -4.03 -8.61
C ARG A 116 -17.56 -4.86 -7.38
N ALA A 117 -16.66 -4.98 -6.42
CA ALA A 117 -16.88 -5.73 -5.18
C ALA A 117 -17.96 -5.07 -4.30
N LEU A 118 -17.96 -3.74 -4.17
CA LEU A 118 -19.02 -3.02 -3.45
C LEU A 118 -20.41 -3.24 -4.07
N ALA A 119 -20.50 -3.20 -5.39
CA ALA A 119 -21.76 -3.48 -6.09
C ALA A 119 -22.21 -4.95 -5.89
N ARG A 120 -21.29 -5.91 -5.96
CA ARG A 120 -21.57 -7.34 -5.70
C ARG A 120 -21.97 -7.61 -4.25
N ALA A 121 -21.43 -6.85 -3.32
CA ALA A 121 -21.81 -6.92 -1.91
C ALA A 121 -23.23 -6.39 -1.65
N GLY A 122 -23.94 -5.86 -2.66
CA GLY A 122 -25.32 -5.42 -2.54
C GLY A 122 -25.49 -3.96 -2.11
N MET A 123 -24.41 -3.16 -2.14
CA MET A 123 -24.51 -1.72 -1.94
C MET A 123 -25.03 -1.06 -3.22
N ARG A 124 -26.01 -0.17 -3.11
CA ARG A 124 -26.52 0.59 -4.27
C ARG A 124 -25.52 1.69 -4.63
N ILE A 125 -25.09 1.72 -5.88
CA ILE A 125 -24.12 2.72 -6.35
C ILE A 125 -24.85 3.98 -6.78
N GLY A 126 -24.46 5.11 -6.20
CA GLY A 126 -24.94 6.43 -6.58
C GLY A 126 -24.03 7.08 -7.63
N ARG A 127 -23.73 8.36 -7.42
CA ARG A 127 -22.80 9.14 -8.26
C ARG A 127 -21.36 8.62 -8.15
N ILE A 128 -20.66 8.62 -9.27
CA ILE A 128 -19.23 8.26 -9.36
C ILE A 128 -18.47 9.50 -9.82
N GLU A 129 -17.52 9.94 -9.01
CA GLU A 129 -16.70 11.14 -9.24
C GLU A 129 -15.22 10.78 -9.13
N ASP A 130 -14.38 11.37 -9.99
CA ASP A 130 -12.92 11.33 -9.85
C ASP A 130 -12.46 12.55 -9.05
N VAL A 131 -11.87 12.31 -7.89
CA VAL A 131 -11.31 13.34 -6.98
C VAL A 131 -9.77 13.26 -6.94
N THR A 132 -9.15 12.72 -7.99
CA THR A 132 -7.70 12.73 -8.15
C THR A 132 -7.19 14.18 -8.13
N PRO A 133 -6.22 14.52 -7.26
CA PRO A 133 -5.76 15.89 -7.15
C PRO A 133 -5.02 16.31 -8.43
N VAL A 134 -5.60 17.27 -9.15
CA VAL A 134 -5.01 17.88 -10.35
C VAL A 134 -4.57 19.30 -9.99
N PRO A 135 -3.27 19.56 -9.87
CA PRO A 135 -2.77 20.90 -9.57
C PRO A 135 -2.80 21.79 -10.83
N THR A 136 -3.10 23.08 -10.66
CA THR A 136 -3.04 24.09 -11.75
C THR A 136 -1.62 24.24 -12.29
N ASP A 137 -0.64 24.32 -11.38
CA ASP A 137 0.79 24.17 -11.65
C ASP A 137 1.41 23.31 -10.55
N SER A 138 2.48 22.58 -10.86
CA SER A 138 3.05 21.56 -9.98
C SER A 138 4.51 21.81 -9.65
N THR A 139 4.93 21.42 -8.45
CA THR A 139 6.34 21.43 -8.08
C THR A 139 7.14 20.42 -8.90
N ARG A 140 8.47 20.57 -8.91
CA ARG A 140 9.36 19.67 -9.66
C ARG A 140 9.10 18.21 -9.28
N ARG A 141 8.73 17.40 -10.28
CA ARG A 141 8.57 15.95 -10.11
C ARG A 141 9.89 15.34 -9.66
N LYS A 142 9.83 14.40 -8.71
CA LYS A 142 11.01 13.63 -8.29
C LYS A 142 11.60 12.95 -9.52
N VAL A 143 12.82 13.34 -9.87
CA VAL A 143 13.57 12.72 -10.96
C VAL A 143 13.85 11.29 -10.54
N ARG A 144 13.15 10.33 -11.16
CA ARG A 144 13.62 8.95 -11.18
C ARG A 144 14.78 8.96 -12.15
N THR A 145 16.02 8.85 -11.66
CA THR A 145 17.14 8.41 -12.50
C THR A 145 16.59 7.25 -13.32
N LEU A 146 16.56 7.41 -14.65
CA LEU A 146 15.88 6.52 -15.60
C LEU A 146 15.87 5.09 -15.06
N ARG A 147 14.72 4.64 -14.55
CA ARG A 147 14.56 3.23 -14.20
C ARG A 147 14.59 2.55 -15.56
N LEU A 148 15.77 2.04 -15.92
CA LEU A 148 16.00 1.32 -17.16
C LEU A 148 14.87 0.30 -17.24
N LEU A 149 13.92 0.53 -18.15
CA LEU A 149 12.98 -0.51 -18.52
C LEU A 149 13.83 -1.52 -19.26
N ALA A 150 14.33 -2.52 -18.52
CA ALA A 150 14.88 -3.71 -19.12
C ALA A 150 13.69 -4.44 -19.78
N VAL A 151 13.35 -3.99 -20.98
CA VAL A 151 12.58 -4.79 -21.92
C VAL A 151 13.52 -5.92 -22.32
N HIS A 152 13.26 -7.11 -21.79
CA HIS A 152 13.96 -8.31 -22.23
C HIS A 152 13.38 -8.67 -23.60
N ASN A 153 13.99 -8.15 -24.67
CA ASN A 153 13.79 -8.68 -26.01
C ASN A 153 14.66 -9.94 -26.13
N PRO A 154 14.10 -11.11 -26.47
CA PRO A 154 14.88 -12.34 -26.63
C PRO A 154 15.77 -12.36 -27.88
N ASP A 155 15.74 -11.34 -28.74
CA ASP A 155 16.38 -11.37 -30.07
C ASP A 155 17.45 -10.29 -30.35
N ASP A 156 17.82 -9.44 -29.38
CA ASP A 156 18.78 -8.35 -29.64
C ASP A 156 20.24 -8.78 -29.45
N THR A 157 20.85 -9.19 -30.55
CA THR A 157 22.31 -9.35 -30.69
C THR A 157 23.03 -8.02 -30.48
N LEU A 158 24.03 -8.08 -29.60
CA LEU A 158 24.93 -7.00 -29.18
C LEU A 158 25.28 -5.98 -30.28
N ARG A 159 24.75 -4.75 -30.15
CA ARG A 159 25.36 -3.55 -30.76
C ARG A 159 25.61 -2.50 -29.68
N LEU A 160 26.84 -2.51 -29.16
CA LEU A 160 27.40 -1.39 -28.41
C LEU A 160 27.76 -0.28 -29.41
N THR A 161 26.88 0.70 -29.60
CA THR A 161 27.26 1.98 -30.22
C THR A 161 27.20 3.08 -29.17
N GLY A 162 28.35 3.73 -28.98
CA GLY A 162 28.72 4.48 -27.79
C GLY A 162 27.82 5.65 -27.42
N TRP A 163 27.82 5.94 -26.12
CA TRP A 163 27.36 7.20 -25.58
C TRP A 163 28.55 8.14 -25.39
N SER A 164 28.59 9.17 -26.23
CA SER A 164 29.49 10.31 -26.06
C SER A 164 29.00 11.18 -24.90
N SER A 165 29.77 11.22 -23.83
CA SER A 165 29.63 12.18 -22.74
C SER A 165 29.97 13.60 -23.22
N ARG A 166 28.98 14.50 -23.18
CA ARG A 166 29.20 15.94 -23.05
C ARG A 166 28.27 16.50 -21.98
N SER A 167 28.83 16.74 -20.81
CA SER A 167 28.82 18.08 -20.20
C SER A 167 29.54 17.99 -18.86
N SER A 168 30.75 18.51 -18.88
CA SER A 168 31.46 19.07 -17.74
C SER A 168 30.58 20.08 -17.02
N PHE A 169 30.22 19.80 -15.76
CA PHE A 169 30.05 20.84 -14.76
C PHE A 169 30.50 20.30 -13.41
N VAL A 170 31.33 21.11 -12.78
CA VAL A 170 32.16 20.86 -11.60
C VAL A 170 31.30 20.58 -10.37
N ASP A 171 31.59 19.49 -9.65
CA ASP A 171 31.44 19.49 -8.19
C ASP A 171 32.49 18.58 -7.54
N SER A 172 33.56 19.22 -7.07
CA SER A 172 34.63 18.63 -6.29
C SER A 172 34.18 18.48 -4.84
N ARG A 173 33.41 17.43 -4.50
CA ARG A 173 33.19 17.04 -3.09
C ARG A 173 32.53 15.68 -2.87
N ALA A 174 33.16 14.58 -3.29
CA ALA A 174 32.79 13.24 -2.79
C ALA A 174 33.91 12.20 -2.99
N GLN A 175 35.12 12.53 -2.54
CA GLN A 175 36.27 11.64 -2.56
C GLN A 175 36.58 11.10 -1.16
N TRP A 176 35.57 10.63 -0.42
CA TRP A 176 35.75 9.83 0.79
C TRP A 176 34.57 8.86 0.92
N GLY A 177 34.84 7.54 0.88
CA GLY A 177 33.80 6.52 1.06
C GLY A 177 33.83 5.36 0.06
N ARG A 178 35.02 4.87 -0.34
CA ARG A 178 35.12 3.66 -1.17
C ARG A 178 36.35 2.82 -0.81
N VAL A 179 36.53 2.53 0.48
CA VAL A 179 37.45 1.49 0.99
C VAL A 179 36.80 0.82 2.20
N THR A 180 35.78 0.02 1.96
CA THR A 180 35.28 -1.10 2.79
C THR A 180 34.12 -1.71 2.00
N TYR A 181 33.84 -3.00 2.18
CA TYR A 181 32.96 -3.83 1.32
C TYR A 181 33.60 -4.35 0.02
N ARG A 182 34.78 -4.97 0.15
CA ARG A 182 35.22 -6.07 -0.73
C ARG A 182 35.66 -7.28 0.10
N LEU A 183 34.87 -7.69 1.09
CA LEU A 183 35.14 -8.89 1.90
C LEU A 183 33.88 -9.55 2.48
N ALA A 184 32.70 -9.32 1.88
CA ALA A 184 31.43 -9.88 2.37
C ALA A 184 30.63 -10.61 1.28
N GLN A 185 31.31 -11.35 0.40
CA GLN A 185 30.67 -12.40 -0.40
C GLN A 185 31.54 -13.66 -0.34
N GLY A 186 31.09 -14.65 0.44
CA GLY A 186 31.78 -15.93 0.55
C GLY A 186 31.12 -16.92 1.51
N ARG A 187 30.19 -17.71 0.96
CA ARG A 187 29.76 -19.07 1.37
C ARG A 187 28.53 -19.26 2.26
N ARG A 188 27.89 -20.40 1.95
CA ARG A 188 26.50 -20.83 2.12
C ARG A 188 26.33 -21.80 3.30
N LYS A 189 25.06 -22.00 3.67
CA LYS A 189 24.39 -23.24 4.14
C LYS A 189 24.79 -23.82 5.51
N GLY A 190 23.76 -23.97 6.34
CA GLY A 190 23.45 -25.24 7.02
C GLY A 190 24.01 -25.43 8.43
N ASP A 191 23.08 -25.75 9.31
CA ASP A 191 23.22 -26.53 10.55
C ASP A 191 23.70 -25.80 11.82
N GLY A 192 22.98 -26.10 12.90
CA GLY A 192 23.12 -25.45 14.19
C GLY A 192 24.17 -26.07 15.11
N VAL A 193 24.01 -25.72 16.38
CA VAL A 193 24.70 -26.22 17.59
C VAL A 193 25.97 -25.44 17.99
N SER A 194 25.85 -24.87 19.20
CA SER A 194 26.86 -24.40 20.17
C SER A 194 28.33 -24.25 19.76
N THR A 195 28.94 -23.11 20.12
CA THR A 195 29.94 -23.02 21.20
C THR A 195 30.48 -21.61 21.39
N LEU A 196 30.74 -21.28 22.65
CA LEU A 196 31.45 -20.10 23.14
C LEU A 196 32.86 -19.97 22.53
N SER A 197 33.24 -18.77 22.09
CA SER A 197 34.57 -18.14 22.28
C SER A 197 34.70 -16.92 21.36
N ALA A 198 35.64 -16.02 21.69
CA ALA A 198 36.03 -14.79 20.97
C ALA A 198 35.30 -13.50 21.36
N LEU A 199 35.42 -13.14 22.64
CA LEU A 199 35.16 -11.79 23.16
C LEU A 199 36.47 -11.18 23.74
N SER A 200 37.58 -11.26 22.99
CA SER A 200 38.90 -10.80 23.46
C SER A 200 39.78 -10.17 22.37
N GLY A 201 39.25 -9.19 21.62
CA GLY A 201 40.00 -8.59 20.50
C GLY A 201 39.83 -7.08 20.27
N VAL A 202 39.23 -6.33 21.19
CA VAL A 202 38.83 -4.92 20.94
C VAL A 202 39.54 -3.89 21.84
N LEU A 203 40.49 -4.30 22.70
CA LEU A 203 41.11 -3.40 23.70
C LEU A 203 42.64 -3.25 23.59
N ARG A 204 43.19 -3.19 22.36
CA ARG A 204 44.64 -3.00 22.17
C ARG A 204 45.06 -2.20 20.93
N SER A 205 44.37 -1.10 20.60
CA SER A 205 44.89 -0.14 19.59
C SER A 205 44.74 1.35 19.94
N MET A 206 44.35 1.71 21.16
CA MET A 206 44.32 3.12 21.62
C MET A 206 45.47 3.40 22.60
N HIS A 207 46.72 3.29 22.16
CA HIS A 207 47.85 3.84 22.94
C HIS A 207 49.14 4.16 22.16
N VAL A 208 49.06 4.48 20.86
CA VAL A 208 50.22 5.01 20.12
C VAL A 208 49.74 6.09 19.16
N SER A 209 49.54 7.31 19.67
CA SER A 209 49.50 8.59 18.91
C SER A 209 49.37 9.77 19.88
N MET A 210 50.26 9.86 20.87
CA MET A 210 50.53 11.08 21.63
C MET A 210 52.00 11.03 22.09
N GLN A 211 52.87 11.34 21.14
CA GLN A 211 54.18 11.99 21.29
C GLN A 211 54.51 12.64 19.95
#